data_AF-A0A7X9DFR4-F1
#
_entry.id   AF-A0A7X9DFR4-F1
#
_cell.length_a   1.000
_cell.length_b   1.000
_cell.length_c   1.000
_cell.angle_alpha   90.00
_cell.angle_beta   90.00
_cell.angle_gamma   90.00
#
_symmetry.space_group_name_H-M   'P 1'
#
loop_
_entity.id
_entity.type
_entity.pdbx_description
1 polymer ?
#
loop_
_entity_poly.entity_id
_entity_poly.type
_entity_poly.pdbx_seq_one_letter_code
_entity_poly.pdbx_strand_id
1 'polypeptide(L)'
;MDLFKKYITIFGLESQFTLEALSEAYRTLAMLYHPDISRDTDALQKMQLINTAYDYLKQHADSLNKQNESKNNNVKDDVYAIYKHAFTILQQAFYYYYTDGTGFTGNKGHLVVKLKEAKALFSKIIKEYPYNEWVDDAIDKINSINKWL
;
A
#
# COMPACT_ATOMS: atom_id res chain seq x y z
N MET A 1 4.73 20.63 -22.32
CA MET A 1 6.13 20.56 -21.85
C MET A 1 6.11 20.17 -20.39
N ASP A 2 6.64 19.00 -20.05
CA ASP A 2 6.67 18.47 -18.70
C ASP A 2 7.65 19.27 -17.83
N LEU A 3 7.11 20.20 -17.00
CA LEU A 3 7.90 20.97 -16.03
C LEU A 3 8.73 20.05 -15.13
N PHE A 4 8.17 18.91 -14.73
CA PHE A 4 8.88 17.86 -14.00
C PHE A 4 10.16 17.42 -14.72
N LYS A 5 10.05 17.04 -16.01
CA LYS A 5 11.19 16.59 -16.81
C LYS A 5 12.25 17.67 -16.99
N LYS A 6 11.81 18.94 -17.09
CA LYS A 6 12.71 20.09 -17.16
C LYS A 6 13.49 20.27 -15.86
N TYR A 7 12.82 20.19 -14.71
CA TYR A 7 13.46 20.36 -13.40
C TYR A 7 14.42 19.22 -13.05
N ILE A 8 14.05 17.95 -13.28
CA ILE A 8 15.00 16.84 -13.06
C ILE A 8 16.25 16.98 -13.93
N THR A 9 16.10 17.48 -15.16
CA THR A 9 17.24 17.73 -16.06
C THR A 9 18.15 18.85 -15.53
N ILE A 10 17.59 19.90 -14.90
CA ILE A 10 18.36 20.97 -14.26
C ILE A 10 19.20 20.43 -13.10
N PHE A 11 18.67 19.48 -12.32
CA PHE A 11 19.40 18.83 -11.24
C PHE A 11 20.30 17.67 -11.71
N GLY A 12 20.24 17.28 -12.98
CA GLY A 12 20.96 16.10 -13.49
C GLY A 12 20.47 14.77 -12.90
N LEU A 13 19.20 14.73 -12.48
CA LEU A 13 18.58 13.57 -11.84
C LEU A 13 17.77 12.74 -12.84
N GLU A 14 17.69 11.44 -12.58
CA GLU A 14 16.82 10.52 -13.34
C GLU A 14 15.35 10.67 -12.91
N SER A 15 14.41 10.18 -13.73
CA SER A 15 12.97 10.24 -13.41
C SER A 15 12.56 9.50 -12.12
N GLN A 16 13.42 8.60 -11.63
CA GLN A 16 13.25 7.78 -10.43
C GLN A 16 14.14 8.23 -9.26
N PHE A 17 14.47 9.53 -9.20
CA PHE A 17 15.33 10.09 -8.15
C PHE A 17 14.78 9.88 -6.74
N THR A 18 15.68 9.76 -5.76
CA THR A 18 15.33 9.74 -4.33
C THR A 18 15.31 11.15 -3.76
N LEU A 19 14.51 11.39 -2.71
CA LEU A 19 14.49 12.69 -2.00
C LEU A 19 15.88 13.11 -1.49
N GLU A 20 16.71 12.13 -1.16
CA GLU A 20 18.09 12.32 -0.72
C GLU A 20 18.98 12.84 -1.86
N ALA A 21 18.90 12.21 -3.03
CA ALA A 21 19.61 12.66 -4.23
C ALA A 21 19.16 14.07 -4.68
N LEU A 22 17.86 14.37 -4.59
CA LEU A 22 17.34 15.71 -4.85
C LEU A 22 17.92 16.75 -3.88
N SER A 23 18.00 16.41 -2.59
CA SER A 23 18.54 17.30 -1.56
C SER A 23 20.05 17.54 -1.74
N GLU A 24 20.80 16.53 -2.15
CA GLU A 24 22.24 16.63 -2.42
C GLU A 24 22.53 17.49 -3.66
N ALA A 25 21.81 17.25 -4.76
CA ALA A 25 21.94 18.05 -5.99
C ALA A 25 21.58 19.52 -5.72
N TYR A 26 20.52 19.77 -4.94
CA TYR A 26 20.13 21.11 -4.52
C TYR A 26 21.24 21.81 -3.73
N ARG A 27 21.84 21.14 -2.73
CA ARG A 27 22.93 21.72 -1.93
C ARG A 27 24.14 22.07 -2.80
N THR A 28 24.51 21.18 -3.71
CA THR A 28 25.62 21.39 -4.64
C THR A 28 25.38 22.61 -5.54
N LEU A 29 24.19 22.71 -6.14
CA LEU A 29 23.85 23.85 -7.01
C LEU A 29 23.69 25.15 -6.20
N ALA A 30 23.12 25.10 -5.01
CA ALA A 30 22.97 26.26 -4.13
C ALA A 30 24.33 26.84 -3.72
N MET A 31 25.32 25.99 -3.44
CA MET A 31 26.68 26.42 -3.14
C MET A 31 27.37 27.04 -4.37
N LEU A 32 27.10 26.51 -5.56
CA LEU A 32 27.68 27.02 -6.81
C LEU A 32 27.13 28.40 -7.22
N TYR A 33 25.83 28.62 -7.00
CA TYR A 33 25.11 29.83 -7.41
C TYR A 33 24.79 30.78 -6.24
N HIS A 34 25.39 30.58 -5.07
CA HIS A 34 25.17 31.47 -3.93
C HIS A 34 25.69 32.88 -4.28
N PRO A 35 24.91 33.95 -4.08
CA PRO A 35 25.31 35.31 -4.45
C PRO A 35 26.54 35.83 -3.67
N ASP A 36 26.87 35.19 -2.54
CA ASP A 36 28.08 35.50 -1.75
C ASP A 36 29.36 34.87 -2.35
N ILE A 37 29.22 33.77 -3.10
CA ILE A 37 30.35 33.01 -3.67
C ILE A 37 30.50 33.34 -5.16
N SER A 38 29.38 33.49 -5.86
CA SER A 38 29.33 33.77 -7.29
C SER A 38 29.17 35.27 -7.55
N ARG A 39 30.14 35.87 -8.24
CA ARG A 39 30.13 37.29 -8.64
C ARG A 39 29.26 37.59 -9.88
N ASP A 40 28.49 36.60 -10.32
CA ASP A 40 27.61 36.64 -11.49
C ASP A 40 26.32 37.41 -11.14
N THR A 41 25.94 38.38 -11.98
CA THR A 41 24.67 39.13 -11.80
C THR A 41 23.43 38.22 -11.89
N ASP A 42 23.55 37.09 -12.59
CA ASP A 42 22.49 36.11 -12.81
C ASP A 42 22.41 35.04 -11.70
N ALA A 43 23.31 35.06 -10.71
CA ALA A 43 23.33 34.10 -9.61
C ALA A 43 21.99 34.09 -8.84
N LEU A 44 21.39 35.27 -8.63
CA LEU A 44 20.09 35.41 -7.97
C LEU A 44 18.96 34.70 -8.76
N GLN A 45 18.91 34.88 -10.08
CA GLN A 45 17.88 34.25 -10.91
C GLN A 45 18.07 32.74 -11.01
N LYS A 46 19.32 32.26 -11.11
CA LYS A 46 19.65 30.84 -11.09
C LYS A 46 19.25 30.20 -9.76
N MET A 47 19.54 30.86 -8.64
CA MET A 47 19.14 30.39 -7.30
C MET A 47 17.61 30.33 -7.13
N GLN A 48 16.88 31.35 -7.59
CA GLN A 48 15.41 31.32 -7.57
C GLN A 48 14.83 30.16 -8.38
N LEU A 49 15.41 29.88 -9.56
CA LEU A 49 15.02 28.76 -10.40
C LEU A 49 15.25 27.42 -9.68
N ILE A 50 16.41 27.25 -9.05
CA ILE A 50 16.78 26.04 -8.29
C ILE A 50 15.82 25.82 -7.11
N ASN A 51 15.50 26.88 -6.34
CA ASN A 51 14.56 26.80 -5.23
C ASN A 51 13.15 26.38 -5.71
N THR A 52 12.67 27.00 -6.79
CA THR A 52 11.34 26.69 -7.36
C THR A 52 11.29 25.25 -7.87
N ALA A 53 12.35 24.81 -8.56
CA ALA A 53 12.46 23.46 -9.09
C ALA A 53 12.50 22.42 -7.95
N TYR A 54 13.25 22.68 -6.88
CA TYR A 54 13.34 21.81 -5.71
C TYR A 54 12.00 21.65 -5.01
N ASP A 55 11.30 22.77 -4.74
CA ASP A 55 10.00 22.73 -4.06
C ASP A 55 8.95 21.94 -4.87
N TYR A 56 8.91 22.17 -6.19
CA TYR A 56 8.04 21.45 -7.10
C TYR A 56 8.32 19.94 -7.11
N LEU A 57 9.60 19.54 -7.25
CA LEU A 57 9.98 18.12 -7.28
C LEU A 57 9.70 17.43 -5.94
N LYS A 58 9.96 18.13 -4.82
CA LYS A 58 9.68 17.63 -3.47
C LYS A 58 8.18 17.44 -3.23
N GLN A 59 7.35 18.41 -3.63
CA GLN A 59 5.91 18.31 -3.49
C GLN A 59 5.33 17.19 -4.37
N HIS A 60 5.85 17.03 -5.58
CA HIS A 60 5.45 15.93 -6.46
C HIS A 60 5.79 14.57 -5.84
N ALA A 61 7.00 14.39 -5.32
CA ALA A 61 7.42 13.17 -4.65
C ALA A 61 6.61 12.88 -3.36
N ASP A 62 6.35 13.89 -2.55
CA ASP A 62 5.52 13.78 -1.33
C ASP A 62 4.07 13.39 -1.64
N SER A 63 3.49 14.00 -2.69
CA SER A 63 2.12 13.69 -3.13
C SER A 63 1.97 12.23 -3.59
N LEU A 64 2.99 11.68 -4.25
CA LEU A 64 3.02 10.27 -4.64
C LEU A 64 3.11 9.35 -3.40
N ASN A 65 3.93 9.68 -2.41
CA ASN A 65 4.01 8.89 -1.17
C ASN A 65 2.68 8.89 -0.41
N LYS A 66 2.05 10.05 -0.22
CA LYS A 66 0.74 10.16 0.45
C LYS A 66 -0.38 9.40 -0.24
N GLN A 67 -0.40 9.39 -1.58
CA GLN A 67 -1.36 8.59 -2.33
C GLN A 67 -1.13 7.09 -2.17
N ASN A 68 0.13 6.65 -2.10
CA ASN A 68 0.46 5.25 -1.86
C ASN A 68 0.10 4.82 -0.43
N GLU A 69 0.36 5.65 0.58
CA GLU A 69 -0.02 5.38 1.97
C GLU A 69 -1.54 5.30 2.15
N SER A 70 -2.29 6.24 1.58
CA SER A 70 -3.76 6.26 1.68
C SER A 70 -4.41 5.06 0.99
N LYS A 71 -3.86 4.64 -0.17
CA LYS A 71 -4.29 3.43 -0.87
C LYS A 71 -3.93 2.17 -0.07
N ASN A 72 -2.74 2.10 0.51
CA ASN A 72 -2.32 0.93 1.30
C ASN A 72 -3.19 0.74 2.55
N ASN A 73 -3.55 1.84 3.23
CA ASN A 73 -4.44 1.80 4.39
C ASN A 73 -5.86 1.36 4.00
N ASN A 74 -6.46 1.95 2.95
CA ASN A 74 -7.78 1.51 2.47
C ASN A 74 -7.77 0.02 2.10
N VAL A 75 -6.75 -0.43 1.35
CA VAL A 75 -6.61 -1.84 0.97
C VAL A 75 -6.51 -2.76 2.19
N LYS A 76 -5.81 -2.36 3.26
CA LYS A 76 -5.74 -3.14 4.50
C LYS A 76 -7.10 -3.22 5.20
N ASP A 77 -7.82 -2.10 5.31
CA ASP A 77 -9.17 -2.06 5.89
C ASP A 77 -10.16 -2.93 5.09
N ASP A 78 -10.11 -2.86 3.75
CA ASP A 78 -10.94 -3.66 2.85
C ASP A 78 -10.68 -5.16 3.00
N VAL A 79 -9.40 -5.57 3.01
CA VAL A 79 -9.01 -6.99 3.18
C VAL A 79 -9.46 -7.51 4.55
N TYR A 80 -9.25 -6.74 5.61
CA TYR A 80 -9.63 -7.12 6.96
C TYR A 80 -11.15 -7.29 7.11
N ALA A 81 -11.95 -6.43 6.48
CA ALA A 81 -13.41 -6.53 6.52
C ALA A 81 -13.90 -7.85 5.88
N ILE A 82 -13.35 -8.21 4.72
CA ILE A 82 -13.70 -9.46 4.03
C ILE A 82 -13.24 -10.66 4.87
N TYR A 83 -12.02 -10.61 5.40
CA TYR A 83 -11.47 -11.66 6.25
C TYR A 83 -12.35 -11.91 7.49
N LYS A 84 -12.70 -10.83 8.21
CA LYS A 84 -13.52 -10.90 9.43
C LYS A 84 -14.89 -11.50 9.14
N HIS A 85 -15.50 -11.14 8.01
CA HIS A 85 -16.78 -11.72 7.60
C HIS A 85 -16.68 -13.23 7.35
N ALA A 86 -15.66 -13.67 6.60
CA ALA A 86 -15.40 -15.08 6.34
C ALA A 86 -15.17 -15.87 7.64
N PHE A 87 -14.39 -15.30 8.56
CA PHE A 87 -14.11 -15.91 9.85
C PHE A 87 -15.34 -16.01 10.74
N THR A 88 -16.22 -14.99 10.73
CA THR A 88 -17.48 -15.00 11.48
C THR A 88 -18.39 -16.14 11.00
N ILE A 89 -18.53 -16.31 9.68
CA ILE A 89 -19.31 -17.42 9.09
C ILE A 89 -18.73 -18.77 9.54
N LEU A 90 -17.41 -18.91 9.50
CA LEU A 90 -16.73 -20.12 9.93
C LEU A 90 -16.99 -20.43 11.41
N GLN A 91 -16.80 -19.45 12.31
CA GLN A 91 -17.07 -19.61 13.74
C GLN A 91 -18.54 -19.95 14.00
N GLN A 92 -19.47 -19.27 13.33
CA GLN A 92 -20.90 -19.52 13.48
C GLN A 92 -21.27 -20.93 13.00
N ALA A 93 -20.67 -21.41 11.91
CA ALA A 93 -20.89 -22.76 11.40
C ALA A 93 -20.49 -23.83 12.44
N PHE A 94 -19.30 -23.66 13.05
CA PHE A 94 -18.84 -24.56 14.10
C PHE A 94 -19.67 -24.41 15.39
N TYR A 95 -20.05 -23.19 15.77
CA TYR A 95 -20.92 -22.94 16.91
C TYR A 95 -22.21 -23.76 16.77
N TYR A 96 -22.97 -23.58 15.68
CA TYR A 96 -24.20 -24.35 15.46
C TYR A 96 -23.98 -25.86 15.36
N TYR A 97 -22.84 -26.31 14.85
CA TYR A 97 -22.52 -27.73 14.78
C TYR A 97 -22.29 -28.35 16.17
N TYR A 98 -21.66 -27.61 17.09
CA TYR A 98 -21.34 -28.08 18.44
C TYR A 98 -22.38 -27.72 19.51
N THR A 99 -23.25 -26.72 19.29
CA THR A 99 -24.18 -26.22 20.32
C THR A 99 -25.55 -26.87 20.34
N ASP A 100 -25.84 -27.86 19.47
CA ASP A 100 -27.14 -28.56 19.50
C ASP A 100 -27.37 -29.29 20.84
N GLY A 101 -26.34 -29.49 21.68
CA GLY A 101 -26.50 -29.93 23.07
C GLY A 101 -27.06 -31.35 23.25
N THR A 102 -27.35 -32.06 22.16
CA THR A 102 -27.97 -33.40 22.15
C THR A 102 -26.96 -34.54 22.12
N GLY A 103 -25.65 -34.26 22.00
CA GLY A 103 -24.62 -35.29 21.84
C GLY A 103 -24.65 -35.99 20.46
N PHE A 104 -25.55 -35.59 19.56
CA PHE A 104 -25.51 -35.93 18.15
C PHE A 104 -24.88 -34.75 17.39
N THR A 105 -23.89 -35.05 16.54
CA THR A 105 -23.35 -34.05 15.60
C THR A 105 -24.51 -33.40 14.84
N GLY A 106 -24.62 -32.06 14.92
CA GLY A 106 -25.64 -31.31 14.18
C GLY A 106 -25.57 -31.57 12.67
N ASN A 107 -26.52 -31.01 11.91
CA ASN A 107 -26.62 -31.26 10.47
C ASN A 107 -25.31 -30.94 9.71
N LYS A 108 -24.54 -31.99 9.38
CA LYS A 108 -23.25 -31.88 8.67
C LYS A 108 -23.40 -31.19 7.31
N GLY A 109 -24.56 -31.33 6.66
CA GLY A 109 -24.87 -30.62 5.42
C GLY A 109 -24.86 -29.11 5.58
N HIS A 110 -25.47 -28.59 6.66
CA HIS A 110 -25.46 -27.16 6.97
C HIS A 110 -24.04 -26.65 7.27
N LEU A 111 -23.25 -27.42 8.03
CA LEU A 111 -21.83 -27.11 8.28
C LEU A 111 -21.04 -27.01 6.96
N VAL A 112 -21.14 -28.01 6.09
CA VAL A 112 -20.44 -28.05 4.80
C VAL A 112 -20.82 -26.87 3.91
N VAL A 113 -22.09 -26.48 3.87
CA VAL A 113 -22.54 -25.30 3.10
C VAL A 113 -21.87 -24.03 3.61
N LYS A 114 -21.87 -23.82 4.93
CA LYS A 114 -21.27 -22.63 5.54
C LYS A 114 -19.74 -22.61 5.43
N LEU A 115 -19.09 -23.77 5.51
CA LEU A 115 -17.66 -23.90 5.27
C LEU A 115 -17.28 -23.56 3.82
N LYS A 116 -18.09 -23.97 2.84
CA LYS A 116 -17.89 -23.58 1.43
C LYS A 116 -18.06 -22.08 1.22
N GLU A 117 -19.03 -21.46 1.89
CA GLU A 117 -19.27 -20.01 1.88
C GLU A 117 -18.06 -19.24 2.44
N ALA A 118 -17.56 -19.64 3.61
CA ALA A 118 -16.35 -19.05 4.20
C ALA A 118 -15.11 -19.26 3.32
N LYS A 119 -14.92 -20.47 2.76
CA LYS A 119 -13.82 -20.77 1.84
C LYS A 119 -13.85 -19.89 0.59
N ALA A 120 -15.02 -19.61 0.04
CA ALA A 120 -15.16 -18.74 -1.13
C ALA A 120 -14.68 -17.31 -0.82
N LEU A 121 -15.02 -16.78 0.36
CA LEU A 121 -14.56 -15.46 0.81
C LEU A 121 -13.05 -15.42 1.06
N PHE A 122 -12.47 -16.43 1.72
CA PHE A 122 -11.01 -16.51 1.86
C PHE A 122 -10.32 -16.64 0.50
N SER A 123 -10.87 -17.43 -0.43
CA SER A 123 -10.32 -17.55 -1.78
C SER A 123 -10.41 -16.24 -2.57
N LYS A 124 -11.41 -15.40 -2.31
CA LYS A 124 -11.55 -14.07 -2.90
C LYS A 124 -10.39 -13.17 -2.47
N ILE A 125 -10.04 -13.18 -1.18
CA ILE A 125 -8.91 -12.42 -0.63
C ILE A 125 -7.59 -12.76 -1.33
N ILE A 126 -7.32 -14.05 -1.54
CA ILE A 126 -6.09 -14.53 -2.19
C ILE A 126 -6.00 -14.13 -3.67
N LYS A 127 -7.14 -14.03 -4.36
CA LYS A 127 -7.20 -13.73 -5.79
C LYS A 127 -7.12 -12.24 -6.10
N GLU A 128 -7.76 -11.41 -5.28
CA GLU A 128 -7.93 -9.98 -5.56
C GLU A 128 -6.86 -9.10 -4.93
N TYR A 129 -6.17 -9.58 -3.90
CA TYR A 129 -5.22 -8.78 -3.15
C TYR A 129 -3.80 -9.35 -3.21
N PRO A 130 -2.77 -8.49 -3.29
CA PRO A 130 -1.38 -8.92 -3.20
C PRO A 130 -1.07 -9.51 -1.83
N TYR A 131 0.03 -10.27 -1.74
CA TYR A 131 0.48 -10.94 -0.51
C TYR A 131 0.48 -9.98 0.68
N ASN A 132 -0.22 -10.36 1.73
CA ASN A 132 -0.32 -9.66 3.01
C ASN A 132 -0.60 -10.66 4.13
N GLU A 133 -0.52 -10.21 5.39
CA GLU A 133 -0.74 -11.03 6.59
C GLU A 133 -2.09 -11.76 6.62
N TRP A 134 -3.16 -11.12 6.11
CA TRP A 134 -4.50 -11.71 6.04
C TRP A 134 -4.65 -12.73 4.90
N VAL A 135 -3.90 -12.56 3.80
CA VAL A 135 -3.84 -13.52 2.69
C VAL A 135 -3.18 -14.82 3.17
N ASP A 136 -2.08 -14.72 3.93
CA ASP A 136 -1.42 -15.90 4.51
C ASP A 136 -2.34 -16.66 5.47
N ASP A 137 -2.99 -15.95 6.40
CA ASP A 137 -3.92 -16.60 7.31
C ASP A 137 -5.16 -17.16 6.57
N ALA A 138 -5.66 -16.47 5.54
CA ALA A 138 -6.74 -17.00 4.70
C ALA A 138 -6.37 -18.34 4.04
N ILE A 139 -5.12 -18.53 3.61
CA ILE A 139 -4.64 -19.80 3.06
C ILE A 139 -4.69 -20.90 4.13
N ASP A 140 -4.22 -20.61 5.35
CA ASP A 140 -4.31 -21.54 6.48
C ASP A 140 -5.77 -21.93 6.81
N LYS A 141 -6.68 -20.95 6.83
CA LYS A 141 -8.10 -21.22 7.08
C LYS A 141 -8.73 -22.05 5.97
N ILE A 142 -8.39 -21.83 4.71
CA ILE A 142 -8.84 -22.70 3.60
C ILE A 142 -8.33 -24.12 3.78
N ASN A 143 -7.06 -24.30 4.12
CA ASN A 143 -6.48 -25.63 4.37
C ASN A 143 -7.16 -26.32 5.54
N SER A 144 -7.48 -25.58 6.59
CA SER A 144 -8.26 -26.07 7.72
C SER A 144 -9.67 -26.49 7.30
N ILE A 145 -10.39 -25.66 6.52
CA ILE A 145 -11.72 -25.99 5.98
C ILE A 145 -11.67 -27.25 5.11
N ASN A 146 -10.65 -27.42 4.27
CA ASN A 146 -10.51 -28.58 3.39
C ASN A 146 -10.40 -29.91 4.17
N LYS A 147 -10.01 -29.89 5.44
CA LYS A 147 -10.01 -31.09 6.29
C LYS A 147 -11.42 -31.53 6.71
N TRP A 148 -12.41 -30.65 6.58
CA TRP A 148 -13.81 -30.88 6.97
C TRP A 148 -14.77 -31.10 5.79
N LEU A 149 -14.33 -30.77 4.57
CA LEU A 149 -15.06 -30.96 3.32
C LEU A 149 -14.74 -32.33 2.71
#